data_AF-A0A6A0JVC6-F1
#
_entry.id   AF-A0A6A0JVC6-F1
#
_cell.length_a   1.000
_cell.length_b   1.000
_cell.length_c   1.000
_cell.angle_alpha   90.00
_cell.angle_beta   90.00
_cell.angle_gamma   90.00
#
_symmetry.space_group_name_H-M   'P 1'
#
loop_
_entity.id
_entity.type
_entity.pdbx_description
1 polymer ?
#
loop_
_entity_poly.entity_id
_entity_poly.type
_entity_poly.pdbx_seq_one_letter_code
_entity_poly.pdbx_strand_id
1 'polypeptide(L)'
;MKITKLYKYPIKSLTPSKSESLTLNENGYIQGDRLFGFRFQDAGSRDNFEWQRKTNFAALMHMPQIAKLNVEYDEKNRQLIIRYDGNIIINANVDTQRDEIEEKFTEFVINSDTDLIKNFPQRFPFVFIG
;
A
#
# COMPACT_ATOMS: atom_id res chain seq x y z
N MET A 1 -25.78 16.15 12.85
CA MET A 1 -24.74 15.58 11.97
C MET A 1 -24.83 14.06 12.07
N LYS A 2 -24.79 13.31 10.95
CA LYS A 2 -24.84 11.84 10.94
C LYS A 2 -23.68 11.31 10.08
N ILE A 3 -22.99 10.29 10.56
CA ILE A 3 -21.96 9.56 9.80
C ILE A 3 -22.67 8.72 8.74
N THR A 4 -22.28 8.87 7.47
CA THR A 4 -22.91 8.15 6.35
C THR A 4 -22.04 7.01 5.81
N LYS A 5 -20.72 7.09 5.96
CA LYS A 5 -19.75 6.08 5.51
C LYS A 5 -18.49 6.12 6.38
N LEU A 6 -17.87 4.98 6.58
CA LEU A 6 -16.55 4.84 7.20
C LEU A 6 -15.62 4.06 6.27
N TYR A 7 -14.34 4.36 6.36
CA TYR A 7 -13.31 3.83 5.47
C TYR A 7 -12.02 3.57 6.24
N LYS A 8 -11.31 2.51 5.87
CA LYS A 8 -9.92 2.26 6.27
C LYS A 8 -9.03 2.24 5.03
N TYR A 9 -7.83 2.78 5.15
CA TYR A 9 -6.78 2.78 4.14
C TYR A 9 -5.62 1.92 4.64
N PRO A 10 -5.74 0.58 4.56
CA PRO A 10 -4.73 -0.31 5.14
C PRO A 10 -3.35 -0.11 4.51
N ILE A 11 -3.29 0.36 3.25
CA ILE A 11 -2.04 0.66 2.55
C ILE A 11 -2.00 2.13 2.16
N LYS A 12 -0.86 2.77 2.42
CA LYS A 12 -0.58 4.16 2.04
C LYS A 12 -0.81 4.37 0.54
N SER A 13 -1.54 5.43 0.22
CA SER A 13 -1.80 5.92 -1.15
C SER A 13 -2.71 5.05 -2.03
N LEU A 14 -3.17 3.89 -1.55
CA LEU A 14 -4.11 3.02 -2.26
C LEU A 14 -5.56 3.29 -1.85
N THR A 15 -6.51 2.64 -2.53
CA THR A 15 -7.95 2.85 -2.26
C THR A 15 -8.36 2.33 -0.89
N PRO A 16 -9.43 2.87 -0.29
CA PRO A 16 -9.92 2.39 0.98
C PRO A 16 -10.81 1.15 0.87
N SER A 17 -10.87 0.39 1.96
CA SER A 17 -11.94 -0.56 2.24
C SER A 17 -13.07 0.13 3.00
N LYS A 18 -14.32 -0.12 2.61
CA LYS A 18 -15.49 0.33 3.40
C LYS A 18 -15.51 -0.38 4.74
N SER A 19 -15.99 0.30 5.76
CA SER A 19 -16.17 -0.27 7.09
C SER A 19 -17.50 0.18 7.69
N GLU A 20 -18.12 -0.68 8.49
CA GLU A 20 -19.36 -0.36 9.22
C GLU A 20 -19.07 0.28 10.58
N SER A 21 -17.87 0.06 11.13
CA SER A 21 -17.43 0.62 12.41
C SER A 21 -15.92 0.82 12.43
N LEU A 22 -15.46 1.81 13.19
CA LEU A 22 -14.04 2.05 13.42
C LEU A 22 -13.77 2.01 14.92
N THR A 23 -12.68 1.37 15.30
CA THR A 23 -12.19 1.34 16.68
C THR A 23 -10.98 2.25 16.78
N LEU A 24 -10.97 3.12 17.78
CA LEU A 24 -9.82 3.95 18.12
C LEU A 24 -8.97 3.22 19.16
N ASN A 25 -7.64 3.25 18.98
CA ASN A 25 -6.72 2.83 20.04
C ASN A 25 -6.54 3.93 21.10
N GLU A 26 -5.76 3.64 22.14
CA GLU A 26 -5.47 4.57 23.25
C GLU A 26 -4.85 5.90 22.79
N ASN A 27 -4.22 5.93 21.62
CA ASN A 27 -3.61 7.11 21.02
C ASN A 27 -4.55 7.86 20.05
N GLY A 28 -5.80 7.42 19.92
CA GLY A 28 -6.79 8.02 19.02
C GLY A 28 -6.61 7.66 17.54
N TYR A 29 -5.81 6.64 17.22
CA TYR A 29 -5.68 6.14 15.85
C TYR A 29 -6.69 5.04 15.56
N ILE A 30 -7.20 5.02 14.33
CA ILE A 30 -8.09 3.97 13.84
C ILE A 30 -7.29 2.67 13.71
N GLN A 31 -7.73 1.63 14.41
CA GLN A 31 -7.14 0.29 14.29
C GLN A 31 -7.29 -0.24 12.86
N GLY A 32 -6.19 -0.74 12.30
CA GLY A 32 -6.15 -1.25 10.93
C GLY A 32 -6.06 -0.18 9.84
N ASP A 33 -6.02 1.11 10.19
CA ASP A 33 -5.75 2.18 9.23
C ASP A 33 -4.23 2.39 9.08
N ARG A 34 -3.81 2.65 7.84
CA ARG A 34 -2.42 3.00 7.48
C ARG A 34 -1.35 2.02 7.98
N LEU A 35 -1.66 0.72 7.98
CA LEU A 35 -0.76 -0.34 8.43
C LEU A 35 0.50 -0.46 7.57
N PHE A 36 0.34 -0.36 6.24
CA PHE A 36 1.41 -0.69 5.30
C PHE A 36 1.76 0.46 4.34
N GLY A 37 2.90 0.33 3.67
CA GLY A 37 3.27 1.19 2.55
C GLY A 37 4.33 0.57 1.66
N PHE A 38 4.36 1.00 0.39
CA PHE A 38 5.42 0.68 -0.56
C PHE A 38 6.46 1.80 -0.54
N ARG A 39 7.63 1.51 0.04
CA ARG A 39 8.77 2.43 0.09
C ARG A 39 9.68 2.18 -1.11
N PHE A 40 10.38 3.21 -1.59
CA PHE A 40 11.44 3.03 -2.57
C PHE A 40 12.64 2.26 -2.00
N GLN A 41 13.31 1.48 -2.86
CA GLN A 41 14.49 0.70 -2.49
C GLN A 41 15.62 1.54 -1.89
N ASP A 42 15.87 2.73 -2.45
CA ASP A 42 16.93 3.65 -2.04
C ASP A 42 16.60 4.46 -0.76
N ALA A 43 15.42 4.27 -0.17
CA ALA A 43 14.97 5.03 1.00
C ALA A 43 15.21 4.31 2.35
N GLY A 44 16.09 3.32 2.39
CA GLY A 44 16.56 2.67 3.60
C GLY A 44 16.35 1.15 3.63
N SER A 45 16.93 0.49 4.63
CA SER A 45 16.79 -0.96 4.84
C SER A 45 15.39 -1.34 5.30
N ARG A 46 14.96 -2.58 5.02
CA ARG A 46 13.59 -3.08 5.32
C ARG A 46 13.19 -2.89 6.80
N ASP A 47 14.15 -3.04 7.70
CA ASP A 47 14.04 -2.91 9.15
C ASP A 47 14.19 -1.47 9.66
N ASN A 48 14.32 -0.48 8.77
CA ASN A 48 14.29 0.92 9.15
C ASN A 48 12.84 1.37 9.44
N PHE A 49 12.50 1.37 10.72
CA PHE A 49 11.20 1.81 11.26
C PHE A 49 11.17 3.28 11.69
N GLU A 50 12.24 4.05 11.45
CA GLU A 50 12.26 5.48 11.71
C GLU A 50 11.25 6.22 10.84
N TRP A 51 10.84 7.41 11.29
CA TRP A 51 9.97 8.26 10.50
C TRP A 51 10.63 8.62 9.15
N GLN A 52 9.87 8.44 8.06
CA GLN A 52 10.33 8.70 6.70
C GLN A 52 9.43 9.74 6.02
N ARG A 53 10.03 10.56 5.15
CA ARG A 53 9.27 11.54 4.36
C ARG A 53 8.32 10.83 3.40
N LYS A 54 7.14 11.41 3.16
CA LYS A 54 6.14 10.88 2.21
C LYS A 54 6.70 10.67 0.80
N THR A 55 7.67 11.50 0.39
CA THR A 55 8.34 11.41 -0.91
C THR A 55 9.20 10.16 -1.09
N ASN A 56 9.42 9.38 -0.03
CA ASN A 56 10.16 8.11 -0.06
C ASN A 56 9.25 6.90 -0.36
N PHE A 57 7.97 7.12 -0.63
CA PHE A 57 6.97 6.09 -0.83
C PHE A 57 6.26 6.25 -2.15
N ALA A 58 5.73 5.14 -2.68
CA ALA A 58 4.70 5.18 -3.71
C ALA A 58 3.54 6.07 -3.24
N ALA A 59 3.40 7.22 -3.90
CA ALA A 59 2.40 8.20 -3.54
C ALA A 59 1.75 8.84 -4.76
N LEU A 60 0.45 9.13 -4.63
CA LEU A 60 -0.37 9.70 -5.70
C LEU A 60 0.16 11.02 -6.29
N MET A 61 1.05 11.72 -5.58
CA MET A 61 1.68 12.95 -6.08
C MET A 61 2.64 12.72 -7.25
N HIS A 62 3.18 11.50 -7.40
CA HIS A 62 4.12 11.16 -8.48
C HIS A 62 3.77 9.82 -9.16
N MET A 63 2.84 9.05 -8.60
CA MET A 63 2.31 7.82 -9.17
C MET A 63 0.77 7.81 -9.07
N PRO A 64 0.05 8.66 -9.84
CA PRO A 64 -1.41 8.72 -9.76
C PRO A 64 -2.10 7.41 -10.19
N GLN A 65 -1.44 6.59 -11.01
CA GLN A 65 -1.98 5.34 -11.55
C GLN A 65 -2.32 4.30 -10.48
N ILE A 66 -1.65 4.32 -9.32
CA ILE A 66 -1.97 3.40 -8.21
C ILE A 66 -3.33 3.70 -7.57
N ALA A 67 -3.95 4.85 -7.83
CA ALA A 67 -5.30 5.15 -7.37
C ALA A 67 -6.37 4.20 -7.97
N LYS A 68 -6.05 3.51 -9.06
CA LYS A 68 -6.93 2.53 -9.72
C LYS A 68 -6.95 1.17 -9.03
N LEU A 69 -6.02 0.92 -8.10
CA LEU A 69 -5.88 -0.36 -7.42
C LEU A 69 -6.87 -0.47 -6.27
N ASN A 70 -7.84 -1.38 -6.41
CA ASN A 70 -8.81 -1.69 -5.37
C ASN A 70 -8.18 -2.62 -4.31
N VAL A 71 -8.23 -2.23 -3.04
CA VAL A 71 -7.62 -2.96 -1.92
C VAL A 71 -8.70 -3.58 -1.04
N GLU A 72 -8.51 -4.86 -0.74
CA GLU A 72 -9.19 -5.57 0.33
C GLU A 72 -8.12 -6.16 1.26
N TYR A 73 -8.25 -5.90 2.55
CA TYR A 73 -7.34 -6.43 3.56
C TYR A 73 -8.14 -7.13 4.65
N ASP A 74 -7.87 -8.42 4.84
CA ASP A 74 -8.41 -9.21 5.93
C ASP A 74 -7.41 -9.17 7.10
N GLU A 75 -7.73 -8.36 8.12
CA GLU A 75 -6.89 -8.20 9.31
C GLU A 75 -6.72 -9.52 10.08
N LYS A 76 -7.72 -10.41 10.06
CA LYS A 76 -7.70 -11.67 10.82
C LYS A 76 -6.78 -12.69 10.16
N ASN A 77 -6.92 -12.86 8.85
CA ASN A 77 -6.12 -13.83 8.09
C ASN A 77 -4.82 -13.23 7.56
N ARG A 78 -4.56 -11.93 7.80
CA ARG A 78 -3.42 -11.17 7.28
C ARG A 78 -3.31 -11.28 5.75
N GLN A 79 -4.46 -11.39 5.08
CA GLN A 79 -4.53 -11.59 3.63
C GLN A 79 -4.77 -10.26 2.92
N LEU A 80 -3.92 -9.94 1.95
CA LEU A 80 -4.05 -8.78 1.09
C LEU A 80 -4.50 -9.21 -0.31
N ILE A 81 -5.60 -8.62 -0.76
CA ILE A 81 -6.05 -8.73 -2.15
C ILE A 81 -6.01 -7.34 -2.79
N ILE A 82 -5.30 -7.22 -3.91
CA ILE A 82 -5.30 -6.00 -4.74
C ILE A 82 -5.82 -6.35 -6.13
N ARG A 83 -6.79 -5.57 -6.60
CA ARG A 83 -7.37 -5.69 -7.94
C ARG A 83 -7.06 -4.47 -8.80
N TYR A 84 -6.80 -4.72 -10.07
CA TYR A 84 -6.77 -3.70 -11.11
C TYR A 84 -7.81 -4.05 -12.17
N ASP A 85 -8.73 -3.13 -12.44
CA ASP A 85 -9.81 -3.32 -13.42
C ASP A 85 -10.60 -4.63 -13.20
N GLY A 86 -10.93 -4.91 -11.94
CA GLY A 86 -11.64 -6.12 -11.51
C GLY A 86 -10.77 -7.39 -11.42
N ASN A 87 -9.59 -7.42 -12.01
CA ASN A 87 -8.69 -8.58 -12.00
C ASN A 87 -7.80 -8.58 -10.76
N ILE A 88 -7.67 -9.73 -10.10
CA ILE A 88 -6.76 -9.90 -8.96
C ILE A 88 -5.33 -9.88 -9.48
N ILE A 89 -4.54 -8.89 -9.05
CA ILE A 89 -3.11 -8.82 -9.33
C ILE A 89 -2.29 -9.28 -8.12
N ILE A 90 -2.76 -9.07 -6.89
CA ILE A 90 -2.11 -9.56 -5.66
C ILE A 90 -3.15 -10.29 -4.84
N ASN A 91 -2.79 -11.48 -4.35
CA ASN A 91 -3.55 -12.26 -3.37
C ASN A 91 -2.54 -13.01 -2.51
N ALA A 92 -2.05 -12.36 -1.46
CA ALA A 92 -0.90 -12.82 -0.71
C ALA A 92 -1.03 -12.48 0.78
N ASN A 93 -0.47 -13.33 1.63
CA ASN A 93 -0.37 -13.04 3.05
C ASN A 93 0.74 -12.01 3.32
N VAL A 94 0.43 -10.95 4.06
CA VAL A 94 1.36 -9.83 4.28
C VAL A 94 2.56 -10.17 5.16
N ASP A 95 2.55 -11.29 5.87
CA ASP A 95 3.65 -11.70 6.75
C ASP A 95 4.53 -12.77 6.09
N THR A 96 3.95 -13.66 5.28
CA THR A 96 4.67 -14.81 4.71
C THR A 96 4.99 -14.69 3.21
N GLN A 97 4.33 -13.78 2.48
CA GLN A 97 4.47 -13.63 1.02
C GLN A 97 4.82 -12.19 0.62
N ARG A 98 5.66 -11.50 1.41
CA ARG A 98 6.05 -10.10 1.15
C ARG A 98 6.73 -9.90 -0.19
N ASP A 99 7.63 -10.80 -0.57
CA ASP A 99 8.37 -10.68 -1.82
C ASP A 99 7.42 -10.74 -3.03
N GLU A 100 6.37 -11.56 -2.98
CA GLU A 100 5.34 -11.64 -4.03
C GLU A 100 4.54 -10.32 -4.13
N ILE A 101 4.21 -9.70 -2.99
CA ILE A 101 3.51 -8.41 -2.94
C ILE A 101 4.38 -7.32 -3.58
N GLU A 102 5.67 -7.29 -3.24
CA GLU A 102 6.64 -6.32 -3.75
C GLU A 102 6.88 -6.46 -5.24
N GLU A 103 7.10 -7.70 -5.70
CA GLU A 103 7.30 -8.03 -7.11
C GLU A 103 6.11 -7.58 -7.95
N LYS A 104 4.90 -8.03 -7.60
CA LYS A 104 3.69 -7.75 -8.40
C LYS A 104 3.28 -6.29 -8.36
N PHE A 105 3.47 -5.61 -7.24
CA PHE A 105 3.22 -4.16 -7.16
C PHE A 105 4.24 -3.38 -8.02
N THR A 106 5.51 -3.77 -7.95
CA THR A 106 6.59 -3.19 -8.78
C THR A 106 6.30 -3.38 -10.27
N GLU A 107 5.94 -4.60 -10.67
CA GLU A 107 5.55 -4.93 -12.04
C GLU A 107 4.38 -4.05 -12.51
N PHE A 108 3.32 -3.91 -11.71
CA PHE A 108 2.19 -3.05 -12.04
C PHE A 108 2.64 -1.59 -12.28
N VAL A 109 3.46 -1.03 -11.39
CA VAL A 109 3.90 0.37 -11.49
C VAL A 109 4.77 0.59 -12.73
N ILE A 110 5.71 -0.32 -13.01
CA ILE A 110 6.60 -0.20 -14.18
C ILE A 110 5.83 -0.37 -15.50
N ASN A 111 4.89 -1.31 -15.55
CA ASN A 111 4.08 -1.56 -16.74
C ASN A 111 3.07 -0.43 -17.01
N SER A 112 2.68 0.31 -15.98
CA SER A 112 1.76 1.45 -16.11
C SER A 112 2.46 2.78 -16.41
N ASP A 113 3.76 2.90 -16.10
CA ASP A 113 4.61 4.04 -16.45
C ASP A 113 6.09 3.60 -16.57
N THR A 114 6.51 3.28 -17.80
CA THR A 114 7.87 2.79 -18.05
C THR A 114 8.95 3.85 -17.84
N ASP A 115 8.59 5.14 -17.82
CA ASP A 115 9.57 6.21 -17.67
C ASP A 115 10.03 6.36 -16.21
N LEU A 116 9.25 5.87 -15.25
CA LEU A 116 9.65 5.85 -13.83
C LEU A 116 10.93 5.05 -13.62
N ILE A 117 11.02 3.82 -14.16
CA ILE A 117 12.22 2.99 -13.99
C ILE A 117 13.39 3.51 -14.82
N LYS A 118 13.14 4.12 -15.99
CA LYS A 118 14.21 4.74 -16.80
C LYS A 118 14.83 5.93 -16.08
N ASN A 119 14.00 6.78 -15.46
CA ASN A 119 14.44 8.02 -14.82
C ASN A 119 14.92 7.81 -13.38
N PHE A 120 14.37 6.82 -12.66
CA PHE A 120 14.65 6.56 -11.25
C PHE A 120 14.85 5.07 -10.94
N PRO A 121 15.79 4.37 -11.61
CA PRO A 121 15.97 2.93 -11.44
C PRO A 121 16.28 2.52 -9.99
N GLN A 122 16.98 3.38 -9.25
CA GLN A 122 17.35 3.15 -7.85
C GLN A 122 16.17 3.02 -6.89
N ARG A 123 14.96 3.44 -7.30
CA ARG A 123 13.76 3.38 -6.45
C ARG A 123 13.12 2.00 -6.43
N PHE A 124 13.55 1.10 -7.31
CA PHE A 124 12.94 -0.21 -7.53
C PHE A 124 13.87 -1.35 -7.13
N PRO A 125 13.33 -2.53 -6.74
CA PRO A 125 11.90 -2.80 -6.53
C PRO A 125 11.34 -2.04 -5.34
N PHE A 126 10.02 -1.97 -5.19
CA PHE A 126 9.44 -1.42 -3.96
C PHE A 126 9.69 -2.34 -2.77
N VAL A 127 9.85 -1.76 -1.59
CA VAL A 127 9.88 -2.48 -0.31
C VAL A 127 8.55 -2.30 0.40
N PHE A 128 7.86 -3.40 0.69
CA PHE A 128 6.61 -3.43 1.43
C PHE A 128 6.91 -3.42 2.93
N ILE A 129 6.58 -2.30 3.58
CA ILE A 129 6.83 -2.05 5.01
C ILE A 129 5.53 -2.04 5.81
N GLY A 130 5.66 -2.25 7.12
CA GLY A 130 4.55 -2.39 8.07
C GLY A 130 4.15 -3.84 8.31
#